data_AF-B3PE23-F1
#
_entry.id   AF-B3PE23-F1
#
_cell.length_a   1.000
_cell.length_b   1.000
_cell.length_c   1.000
_cell.angle_alpha   90.00
_cell.angle_beta   90.00
_cell.angle_gamma   90.00
#
_symmetry.space_group_name_H-M   'P 1'
#
loop_
_entity.id
_entity.type
_entity.pdbx_description
1 polymer ?
#
loop_
_entity_poly.entity_id
_entity_poly.type
_entity_poly.pdbx_seq_one_letter_code
_entity_poly.pdbx_strand_id
1 'polypeptide(L)'
;MVKQPKDYFEAITGINAPWSVQDVAIDEKNNIIQLELNYASEKPRFSFLSKSNDIDQQWQEIEAPKRWIYGSFGNYICYISSHVVDKNTPTKGISRDSLLKPHFMGDNNRPYTHQLRQQVAMAYMRGLSANTIASLYQLELALIQNIITDIEDTPEQYRLASCLPTEVDSIWERIITDKFHLKTQLFSLKLLLSKLKLTIHERDGMQKLPEAVTELRKFFIAHINAMDGECTQICGFSPKKQLAEERRNAATKLVLPALKNSIWLKLLTGKIDLKSSNMSLNLFLVRLRHAFQQAADNQSRLLTLNSLREFFKKNARALKPELVLINKLMNAPEEAQFTLPNEQHDIWKRILKDDSFIPSSYMAYKLLLSNLRSQLLMNPDPVVELNAARKIREFIQHNQRFMQQELRMVLHNSYAG
;
A
#
# COMPACT_ATOMS: atom_id res chain seq x y z
N MET A 1 13.33 33.02 38.14
CA MET A 1 14.47 32.58 37.32
C MET A 1 14.11 32.81 35.86
N VAL A 2 14.88 33.62 35.15
CA VAL A 2 14.70 33.78 33.69
C VAL A 2 15.18 32.47 33.07
N LYS A 3 14.25 31.66 32.55
CA LYS A 3 14.60 30.40 31.88
C LYS A 3 15.55 30.72 30.72
N GLN A 4 16.67 30.02 30.62
CA GLN A 4 17.58 30.24 29.51
C GLN A 4 16.88 29.80 28.21
N PRO A 5 17.21 30.39 27.05
CA PRO A 5 16.62 30.00 25.77
C PRO A 5 16.67 28.48 25.50
N LYS A 6 17.70 27.81 26.04
CA LYS A 6 17.92 26.37 25.95
C LYS A 6 16.77 25.56 26.54
N ASP A 7 16.32 25.88 27.76
CA ASP A 7 15.22 25.18 28.44
C ASP A 7 13.90 25.23 27.63
N TYR A 8 13.70 26.31 26.87
CA TYR A 8 12.52 26.47 26.01
C TYR A 8 12.60 25.54 24.80
N PHE A 9 13.75 25.49 24.12
CA PHE A 9 13.95 24.57 23.01
C PHE A 9 13.91 23.12 23.45
N GLU A 10 14.48 22.78 24.60
CA GLU A 10 14.38 21.43 25.18
C GLU A 10 12.91 21.03 25.41
N ALA A 11 12.11 21.92 26.01
CA ALA A 11 10.70 21.65 26.26
C ALA A 11 9.89 21.47 24.95
N ILE A 12 10.15 22.30 23.93
CA ILE A 12 9.40 22.24 22.65
C ILE A 12 9.83 21.05 21.80
N THR A 13 11.12 20.78 21.73
CA THR A 13 11.66 19.65 20.98
C THR A 13 11.60 18.36 21.77
N GLY A 14 11.08 18.39 23.00
CA GLY A 14 10.99 17.22 23.89
C GLY A 14 12.33 16.53 24.09
N ILE A 15 13.42 17.29 24.15
CA ILE A 15 14.74 16.78 24.52
C ILE A 15 14.76 16.63 26.04
N ASN A 16 15.18 15.46 26.50
CA ASN A 16 15.24 15.11 27.91
C ASN A 16 16.50 14.32 28.23
N ALA A 17 16.84 14.26 29.52
CA ALA A 17 17.97 13.50 30.01
C ALA A 17 17.95 12.05 29.47
N PRO A 18 19.11 11.49 29.08
CA PRO A 18 20.48 12.01 29.27
C PRO A 18 20.94 13.07 28.24
N TRP A 19 20.07 13.50 27.33
CA TRP A 19 20.36 14.51 26.33
C TRP A 19 20.02 15.92 26.83
N SER A 20 20.80 16.91 26.41
CA SER A 20 20.55 18.32 26.70
C SER A 20 21.01 19.19 25.53
N VAL A 21 20.43 20.38 25.41
CA VAL A 21 20.82 21.36 24.40
C VAL A 21 22.08 22.08 24.88
N GLN A 22 23.19 21.84 24.21
CA GLN A 22 24.46 22.50 24.46
C GLN A 22 24.45 23.94 23.96
N ASP A 23 24.01 24.15 22.72
CA ASP A 23 23.99 25.47 22.10
C ASP A 23 22.80 25.65 21.15
N VAL A 24 22.43 26.91 20.95
CA VAL A 24 21.33 27.33 20.06
C VAL A 24 21.81 28.47 19.20
N ALA A 25 21.97 28.22 17.90
CA ALA A 25 22.27 29.24 16.91
C ALA A 25 21.03 29.56 16.08
N ILE A 26 20.65 30.83 16.02
CA ILE A 26 19.54 31.33 15.20
C ILE A 26 20.10 32.21 14.09
N ASP A 27 19.94 31.77 12.85
CA ASP A 27 20.28 32.51 11.66
C ASP A 27 19.01 33.14 11.08
N GLU A 28 18.79 34.41 11.40
CA GLU A 28 17.64 35.19 10.93
C GLU A 28 17.65 35.42 9.42
N LYS A 29 18.83 35.46 8.77
CA LYS A 29 18.92 35.72 7.33
C LYS A 29 18.42 34.55 6.52
N ASN A 30 18.76 33.35 6.95
CA ASN A 30 18.36 32.11 6.28
C ASN A 30 17.10 31.48 6.89
N ASN A 31 16.55 32.07 7.96
CA ASN A 31 15.46 31.49 8.76
C ASN A 31 15.80 30.08 9.26
N ILE A 32 16.96 29.90 9.87
CA ILE A 32 17.44 28.60 10.35
C ILE A 32 17.64 28.66 11.87
N ILE A 33 17.18 27.63 12.57
CA ILE A 33 17.53 27.37 13.97
C ILE A 33 18.39 26.11 14.00
N GLN A 34 19.54 26.16 14.66
CA GLN A 34 20.42 25.02 14.88
C GLN A 34 20.53 24.75 16.37
N LEU A 35 20.22 23.53 16.77
CA LEU A 35 20.34 23.03 18.13
C LEU A 35 21.46 22.00 18.18
N GLU A 36 22.48 22.28 18.98
CA GLU A 36 23.56 21.33 19.23
C GLU A 36 23.26 20.55 20.51
N LEU A 37 23.33 19.22 20.43
CA LEU A 37 23.06 18.32 21.54
C LEU A 37 24.34 17.85 22.21
N ASN A 38 24.26 17.74 23.54
CA ASN A 38 25.23 17.04 24.34
C ASN A 38 24.58 15.82 25.02
N TYR A 39 25.35 14.73 25.11
CA TYR A 39 24.97 13.51 25.81
C TYR A 39 25.74 13.42 27.12
N ALA A 40 25.01 13.48 28.24
CA ALA A 40 25.60 13.30 29.56
C ALA A 40 25.88 11.81 29.81
N SER A 41 27.07 11.36 29.43
CA SER A 41 27.61 10.06 29.87
C SER A 41 27.95 10.15 31.36
N GLU A 42 27.14 9.51 32.21
CA GLU A 42 27.54 9.29 33.60
C GLU A 42 28.69 8.28 33.62
N LYS A 43 29.94 8.75 33.72
CA LYS A 43 31.07 7.87 34.01
C LYS A 43 30.83 7.23 35.39
N PRO A 44 30.62 5.91 35.50
CA PRO A 44 30.35 5.28 36.78
C PRO A 44 31.58 5.43 37.69
N ARG A 45 31.46 6.20 38.77
CA ARG A 45 32.57 6.44 39.73
C ARG A 45 32.95 5.21 40.54
N PHE A 46 32.20 4.11 40.45
CA PHE A 46 32.49 2.83 41.11
C PHE A 46 32.21 1.66 40.16
N SER A 47 33.26 1.00 39.69
CA SER A 47 33.23 0.00 38.62
C SER A 47 33.09 -1.46 39.10
N PHE A 48 32.63 -1.71 40.33
CA PHE A 48 32.61 -3.07 40.90
C PHE A 48 31.25 -3.78 40.95
N LEU A 49 30.12 -3.09 40.70
CA LEU A 49 28.78 -3.69 40.81
C LEU A 49 27.75 -3.21 39.76
N SER A 50 28.14 -2.45 38.74
CA SER A 50 27.19 -2.07 37.70
C SER A 50 27.01 -3.21 36.70
N LYS A 51 25.84 -3.88 36.74
CA LYS A 51 25.28 -4.46 35.51
C LYS A 51 25.23 -3.30 34.51
N SER A 52 26.11 -3.32 33.52
CA SER A 52 26.14 -2.31 32.46
C SER A 52 24.75 -2.20 31.85
N ASN A 53 24.11 -1.04 31.97
CA ASN A 53 22.93 -0.74 31.17
C ASN A 53 23.37 -0.83 29.69
N ASP A 54 22.76 -1.72 28.91
CA ASP A 54 23.05 -1.93 27.48
C ASP A 54 22.91 -0.65 26.62
N ILE A 55 22.33 0.42 27.18
CA ILE A 55 22.07 1.71 26.53
C ILE A 55 23.38 2.45 26.17
N ASP A 56 24.43 2.36 27.01
CA ASP A 56 25.69 3.08 26.76
C ASP A 56 26.57 2.44 25.67
N GLN A 57 26.29 1.20 25.26
CA GLN A 57 27.04 0.53 24.20
C GLN A 57 26.58 0.93 22.78
N GLN A 58 25.41 1.54 22.64
CA GLN A 58 24.76 1.85 21.35
C GLN A 58 25.23 3.16 20.71
N TRP A 59 25.81 4.06 21.50
CA TRP A 59 26.22 5.38 21.06
C TRP A 59 27.71 5.45 20.73
N GLN A 60 28.07 6.22 19.70
CA GLN A 60 29.42 6.45 19.21
C GLN A 60 29.64 7.95 19.04
N GLU A 61 30.74 8.45 19.61
CA GLU A 61 31.23 9.80 19.35
C GLU A 61 31.88 9.87 17.96
N ILE A 62 31.57 10.94 17.23
CA ILE A 62 32.08 11.26 15.90
C ILE A 62 32.70 12.65 15.88
N GLU A 63 33.78 12.81 15.13
CA GLU A 63 34.54 14.07 15.05
C GLU A 63 33.73 15.20 14.42
N ALA A 64 32.95 14.90 13.37
CA ALA A 64 32.08 15.87 12.72
C ALA A 64 30.63 15.71 13.20
N PRO A 65 29.94 16.79 13.58
CA PRO A 65 28.58 16.69 14.08
C PRO A 65 27.65 16.24 12.95
N LYS A 66 26.83 15.22 13.23
CA LYS A 66 25.76 14.81 12.31
C LYS A 66 24.58 15.77 12.48
N ARG A 67 24.03 16.24 11.37
CA ARG A 67 22.90 17.17 11.32
C ARG A 67 21.65 16.50 10.75
N TRP A 68 20.52 16.72 11.41
CA TRP A 68 19.20 16.26 10.98
C TRP A 68 18.20 17.41 10.97
N ILE A 69 17.23 17.34 10.07
CA ILE A 69 16.09 18.26 10.02
C ILE A 69 15.04 17.77 11.02
N TYR A 70 14.70 18.61 12.00
CA TYR A 70 13.67 18.31 12.99
C TYR A 70 12.26 18.71 12.53
N GLY A 71 12.16 19.84 11.83
CA GLY A 71 10.89 20.40 11.35
C GLY A 71 10.93 21.93 11.32
N SER A 72 9.79 22.57 11.08
CA SER A 72 9.66 24.03 11.03
C SER A 72 9.06 24.62 12.33
N PHE A 73 9.63 25.72 12.82
CA PHE A 73 9.04 26.57 13.86
C PHE A 73 8.64 27.91 13.27
N GLY A 74 7.35 28.09 12.99
CA GLY A 74 6.89 29.26 12.24
C GLY A 74 7.53 29.29 10.85
N ASN A 75 8.33 30.33 10.58
CA ASN A 75 9.06 30.48 9.31
C ASN A 75 10.48 29.91 9.35
N TYR A 76 10.92 29.37 10.49
CA TYR A 76 12.28 28.87 10.68
C TYR A 76 12.36 27.36 10.47
N ILE A 77 13.40 26.87 9.80
CA ILE A 77 13.71 25.44 9.75
C ILE A 77 14.66 25.10 10.89
N CYS A 78 14.24 24.14 11.73
CA CYS A 78 15.03 23.65 12.86
C CYS A 78 15.87 22.44 12.45
N TYR A 79 17.16 22.52 12.75
CA TYR A 79 18.11 21.43 12.63
C TYR A 79 18.64 21.06 14.00
N ILE A 80 18.81 19.76 14.20
CA ILE A 80 19.43 19.19 15.38
C ILE A 80 20.76 18.58 14.96
N SER A 81 21.83 18.92 15.66
CA SER A 81 23.16 18.38 15.46
C SER A 81 23.68 17.70 16.71
N SER A 82 24.38 16.58 16.53
CA SER A 82 25.01 15.83 17.61
C SER A 82 26.35 15.26 17.19
N HIS A 83 27.32 15.32 18.09
CA HIS A 83 28.58 14.57 17.99
C HIS A 83 28.45 13.11 18.43
N VAL A 84 27.30 12.74 18.99
CA VAL A 84 27.00 11.37 19.41
C VAL A 84 25.93 10.81 18.49
N VAL A 85 26.25 9.71 17.80
CA VAL A 85 25.39 9.01 16.86
C VAL A 85 25.26 7.55 17.22
N ASP A 86 24.28 6.88 16.64
CA ASP A 86 24.07 5.45 16.88
C ASP A 86 25.03 4.60 16.03
N LYS A 87 25.48 3.46 16.53
CA LYS A 87 26.35 2.50 15.81
C LYS A 87 25.62 1.68 14.72
N ASN A 88 24.30 1.80 14.60
CA ASN A 88 23.50 0.96 13.71
C ASN A 88 23.95 0.99 12.24
N THR A 89 23.92 -0.19 11.62
CA THR A 89 24.21 -0.37 10.21
C THR A 89 23.15 0.29 9.32
N PRO A 90 23.55 0.82 8.15
CA PRO A 90 22.61 1.33 7.15
C PRO A 90 21.60 0.27 6.73
N THR A 91 20.31 0.54 6.92
CA THR A 91 19.22 -0.27 6.38
C THR A 91 18.45 0.53 5.34
N LYS A 92 18.02 -0.16 4.26
CA LYS A 92 17.24 0.45 3.16
C LYS A 92 15.95 1.10 3.66
N GLY A 93 15.25 0.47 4.60
CA GLY A 93 14.07 1.02 5.27
C GLY A 93 14.32 1.36 6.75
N ILE A 94 13.24 1.62 7.48
CA ILE A 94 13.27 1.94 8.92
C ILE A 94 13.39 0.64 9.73
N SER A 95 14.45 0.52 10.53
CA SER A 95 14.64 -0.65 11.39
C SER A 95 13.77 -0.56 12.66
N ARG A 96 13.50 -1.72 13.27
CA ARG A 96 12.77 -1.78 14.55
C ARG A 96 13.50 -0.98 15.65
N ASP A 97 14.82 -1.05 15.68
CA ASP A 97 15.63 -0.34 16.68
C ASP A 97 15.53 1.17 16.50
N SER A 98 15.53 1.65 15.25
CA SER A 98 15.31 3.07 14.91
C SER A 98 13.98 3.61 15.47
N LEU A 99 12.93 2.79 15.53
CA LEU A 99 11.65 3.20 16.11
C LEU A 99 11.70 3.40 17.63
N LEU A 100 12.64 2.77 18.34
CA LEU A 100 12.76 2.83 19.79
C LEU A 100 13.68 3.97 20.27
N LYS A 101 14.36 4.64 19.34
CA LYS A 101 15.28 5.75 19.64
C LYS A 101 14.54 7.05 19.96
N PRO A 102 15.23 8.01 20.62
CA PRO A 102 14.66 9.31 20.92
C PRO A 102 14.20 10.03 19.66
N HIS A 103 12.98 10.57 19.69
CA HIS A 103 12.33 11.18 18.53
C HIS A 103 13.11 12.33 17.86
N PHE A 104 13.89 13.08 18.64
CA PHE A 104 14.69 14.20 18.17
C PHE A 104 15.98 13.79 17.44
N MET A 105 16.37 12.51 17.51
CA MET A 105 17.50 11.98 16.75
C MET A 105 17.06 11.46 15.38
N GLY A 106 18.03 11.26 14.49
CA GLY A 106 17.83 10.59 13.20
C GLY A 106 18.84 9.47 13.00
N ASP A 107 18.62 8.63 11.99
CA ASP A 107 19.60 7.61 11.61
C ASP A 107 20.81 8.23 10.91
N ASN A 108 21.96 7.56 10.94
CA ASN A 108 23.20 8.07 10.36
C ASN A 108 23.12 8.31 8.85
N ASN A 109 22.29 7.54 8.15
CA ASN A 109 22.16 7.61 6.70
C ASN A 109 21.02 8.51 6.23
N ARG A 110 20.30 9.13 7.17
CA ARG A 110 19.11 9.94 6.88
C ARG A 110 19.37 11.38 7.33
N PRO A 111 18.90 12.39 6.56
CA PRO A 111 19.08 13.80 6.91
C PRO A 111 17.95 14.35 7.80
N TYR A 112 17.10 13.51 8.39
CA TYR A 112 15.91 13.90 9.14
C TYR A 112 15.78 13.14 10.45
N THR A 113 15.03 13.71 11.39
CA THR A 113 14.76 13.09 12.70
C THR A 113 13.60 12.10 12.65
N HIS A 114 13.51 11.23 13.66
CA HIS A 114 12.40 10.29 13.80
C HIS A 114 11.06 11.00 14.01
N GLN A 115 11.06 12.17 14.65
CA GLN A 115 9.90 13.05 14.79
C GLN A 115 9.38 13.51 13.42
N LEU A 116 10.24 14.06 12.57
CA LEU A 116 9.84 14.53 11.24
C LEU A 116 9.33 13.37 10.39
N ARG A 117 10.04 12.24 10.41
CA ARG A 117 9.63 10.99 9.75
C ARG A 117 8.21 10.60 10.15
N GLN A 118 7.90 10.65 11.44
CA GLN A 118 6.60 10.28 11.99
C GLN A 118 5.48 11.24 11.57
N GLN A 119 5.76 12.55 11.57
CA GLN A 119 4.83 13.59 11.10
C GLN A 119 4.46 13.42 9.62
N VAL A 120 5.47 13.11 8.79
CA VAL A 120 5.28 12.80 7.37
C VAL A 120 4.53 11.48 7.19
N ALA A 121 4.88 10.43 7.94
CA ALA A 121 4.21 9.14 7.88
C ALA A 121 2.71 9.25 8.20
N MET A 122 2.34 9.98 9.26
CA MET A 122 0.94 10.23 9.60
C MET A 122 0.20 10.99 8.50
N ALA A 123 0.82 12.02 7.94
CA ALA A 123 0.23 12.82 6.89
C ALA A 123 0.01 12.01 5.60
N TYR A 124 1.01 11.20 5.23
CA TYR A 124 0.97 10.30 4.08
C TYR A 124 -0.13 9.24 4.24
N MET A 125 -0.20 8.57 5.38
CA MET A 125 -1.24 7.57 5.68
C MET A 125 -2.66 8.16 5.75
N ARG A 126 -2.79 9.47 5.98
CA ARG A 126 -4.07 10.20 5.90
C ARG A 126 -4.48 10.56 4.47
N GLY A 127 -3.68 10.17 3.47
CA GLY A 127 -3.93 10.39 2.04
C GLY A 127 -3.49 11.76 1.53
N LEU A 128 -2.62 12.48 2.26
CA LEU A 128 -2.07 13.74 1.76
C LEU A 128 -0.98 13.47 0.72
N SER A 129 -0.98 14.24 -0.37
CA SER A 129 0.05 14.16 -1.39
C SER A 129 1.39 14.70 -0.87
N ALA A 130 2.51 14.20 -1.39
CA ALA A 130 3.85 14.69 -1.02
C ALA A 130 3.99 16.22 -1.16
N ASN A 131 3.38 16.82 -2.19
CA ASN A 131 3.35 18.28 -2.39
C ASN A 131 2.62 19.01 -1.26
N THR A 132 1.46 18.46 -0.84
CA THR A 132 0.68 19.04 0.26
C THR A 132 1.44 18.94 1.58
N ILE A 133 2.11 17.80 1.81
CA ILE A 133 2.94 17.58 3.01
C ILE A 133 4.12 18.55 3.03
N ALA A 134 4.83 18.69 1.91
CA ALA A 134 5.94 19.63 1.76
C ALA A 134 5.51 21.08 2.05
N SER A 135 4.37 21.51 1.50
CA SER A 135 3.81 22.83 1.77
C SER A 135 3.35 23.01 3.22
N LEU A 136 2.77 21.97 3.85
CA LEU A 136 2.26 22.04 5.21
C LEU A 136 3.39 22.21 6.23
N TYR A 137 4.49 21.49 6.04
CA TYR A 137 5.66 21.53 6.93
C TYR A 137 6.73 22.53 6.47
N GLN A 138 6.51 23.25 5.36
CA GLN A 138 7.47 24.18 4.76
C GLN A 138 8.84 23.54 4.49
N LEU A 139 8.83 22.31 3.98
CA LEU A 139 10.04 21.53 3.68
C LEU A 139 10.17 21.25 2.19
N GLU A 140 11.39 20.92 1.78
CA GLU A 140 11.66 20.55 0.39
C GLU A 140 10.92 19.25 0.01
N LEU A 141 10.33 19.25 -1.20
CA LEU A 141 9.61 18.08 -1.72
C LEU A 141 10.50 16.84 -1.81
N ALA A 142 11.77 17.01 -2.19
CA ALA A 142 12.73 15.91 -2.29
C ALA A 142 12.94 15.20 -0.94
N LEU A 143 13.00 15.97 0.16
CA LEU A 143 13.10 15.41 1.51
C LEU A 143 11.87 14.58 1.87
N ILE A 144 10.67 15.10 1.58
CA ILE A 144 9.41 14.40 1.85
C ILE A 144 9.32 13.11 1.03
N GLN A 145 9.71 13.15 -0.25
CA GLN A 145 9.76 11.96 -1.10
C GLN A 145 10.72 10.91 -0.55
N ASN A 146 11.93 11.32 -0.13
CA ASN A 146 12.89 10.41 0.49
C ASN A 146 12.31 9.75 1.77
N ILE A 147 11.63 10.52 2.63
CA ILE A 147 10.99 9.98 3.83
C ILE A 147 9.90 8.95 3.46
N ILE A 148 9.08 9.26 2.45
CA ILE A 148 8.02 8.34 1.98
C ILE A 148 8.63 7.07 1.41
N THR A 149 9.68 7.17 0.59
CA THR A 149 10.40 6.01 0.06
C THR A 149 10.97 5.14 1.18
N ASP A 150 11.56 5.72 2.21
CA ASP A 150 12.08 4.98 3.37
C ASP A 150 10.98 4.26 4.15
N ILE A 151 9.77 4.83 4.22
CA ILE A 151 8.58 4.19 4.81
C ILE A 151 8.09 3.03 3.93
N GLU A 152 8.08 3.19 2.61
CA GLU A 152 7.67 2.15 1.67
C GLU A 152 8.64 0.97 1.65
N ASP A 153 9.95 1.26 1.70
CA ASP A 153 11.05 0.29 1.80
C ASP A 153 11.13 -0.38 3.20
N THR A 154 10.36 0.09 4.18
CA THR A 154 10.26 -0.56 5.49
C THR A 154 9.53 -1.90 5.36
N PRO A 155 10.03 -2.99 5.98
CA PRO A 155 9.36 -4.28 5.99
C PRO A 155 7.89 -4.15 6.43
N GLU A 156 6.99 -4.86 5.76
CA GLU A 156 5.53 -4.74 5.97
C GLU A 156 5.14 -4.94 7.44
N GLN A 157 5.78 -5.89 8.12
CA GLN A 157 5.64 -6.17 9.55
C GLN A 157 5.92 -4.99 10.49
N TYR A 158 6.63 -3.95 10.05
CA TYR A 158 6.95 -2.76 10.85
C TYR A 158 6.47 -1.45 10.21
N ARG A 159 5.83 -1.51 9.04
CA ARG A 159 5.39 -0.31 8.32
C ARG A 159 4.38 0.50 9.13
N LEU A 160 3.43 -0.15 9.79
CA LEU A 160 2.48 0.54 10.69
C LEU A 160 3.17 1.14 11.91
N ALA A 161 4.22 0.49 12.45
CA ALA A 161 4.98 1.01 13.58
C ALA A 161 5.72 2.31 13.23
N SER A 162 6.08 2.50 11.95
CA SER A 162 6.64 3.76 11.46
C SER A 162 5.68 4.95 11.58
N CYS A 163 4.37 4.69 11.65
CA CYS A 163 3.33 5.72 11.71
C CYS A 163 2.88 6.03 13.13
N LEU A 164 3.28 5.23 14.13
CA LEU A 164 2.91 5.43 15.52
C LEU A 164 3.40 6.80 16.02
N PRO A 165 2.58 7.52 16.82
CA PRO A 165 3.02 8.70 17.55
C PRO A 165 4.30 8.47 18.34
N THR A 166 5.17 9.48 18.35
CA THR A 166 6.39 9.50 19.16
C THR A 166 6.03 9.65 20.64
N GLU A 167 6.99 9.42 21.53
CA GLU A 167 6.82 9.50 22.98
C GLU A 167 6.41 10.89 23.48
N VAL A 168 6.59 11.94 22.69
CA VAL A 168 6.17 13.31 23.03
C VAL A 168 4.71 13.61 22.70
N ASP A 169 4.02 12.73 21.96
CA ASP A 169 2.63 12.98 21.59
C ASP A 169 1.70 12.82 22.80
N SER A 170 0.88 13.84 23.05
CA SER A 170 -0.11 13.88 24.12
C SER A 170 -1.11 12.71 24.11
N ILE A 171 -1.28 12.01 22.98
CA ILE A 171 -2.17 10.85 22.90
C ILE A 171 -1.80 9.77 23.92
N TRP A 172 -0.50 9.57 24.17
CA TRP A 172 -0.03 8.56 25.13
C TRP A 172 -0.39 8.94 26.56
N GLU A 173 -0.15 10.20 26.95
CA GLU A 173 -0.62 10.73 28.23
C GLU A 173 -2.14 10.54 28.35
N ARG A 174 -2.90 10.92 27.31
CA ARG A 174 -4.37 10.85 27.36
C ARG A 174 -4.89 9.42 27.50
N ILE A 175 -4.20 8.42 26.95
CA ILE A 175 -4.52 7.00 27.15
C ILE A 175 -4.28 6.59 28.60
N ILE A 176 -3.14 7.00 29.17
CA ILE A 176 -2.76 6.65 30.55
C ILE A 176 -3.64 7.40 31.56
N THR A 177 -4.04 8.64 31.30
CA THR A 177 -4.90 9.43 32.19
C THR A 177 -6.40 9.25 31.91
N ASP A 178 -6.80 8.24 31.13
CA ASP A 178 -8.20 7.96 30.76
C ASP A 178 -8.97 9.10 30.04
N LYS A 179 -8.26 10.11 29.51
CA LYS A 179 -8.83 11.18 28.67
C LYS A 179 -9.09 10.72 27.23
N PHE A 180 -8.53 9.57 26.83
CA PHE A 180 -8.77 8.89 25.57
C PHE A 180 -9.04 7.41 25.84
N HIS A 181 -10.22 6.94 25.47
CA HIS A 181 -10.63 5.56 25.74
C HIS A 181 -10.23 4.64 24.58
N LEU A 182 -9.08 3.99 24.71
CA LEU A 182 -8.58 3.03 23.72
C LEU A 182 -9.37 1.72 23.83
N LYS A 183 -10.09 1.35 22.76
CA LYS A 183 -10.78 0.05 22.69
C LYS A 183 -9.79 -1.02 22.26
N THR A 184 -9.53 -1.99 23.13
CA THR A 184 -8.65 -3.11 22.83
C THR A 184 -9.28 -4.45 23.21
N GLN A 185 -9.01 -5.46 22.38
CA GLN A 185 -9.31 -6.87 22.72
C GLN A 185 -8.11 -7.60 23.29
N LEU A 186 -6.90 -7.02 23.16
CA LEU A 186 -5.67 -7.63 23.59
C LEU A 186 -5.54 -7.58 25.12
N PHE A 187 -5.56 -8.76 25.76
CA PHE A 187 -5.51 -8.86 27.22
C PHE A 187 -4.19 -8.32 27.80
N SER A 188 -3.05 -8.58 27.16
CA SER A 188 -1.75 -8.07 27.60
C SER A 188 -1.68 -6.53 27.61
N LEU A 189 -2.32 -5.87 26.64
CA LEU A 189 -2.43 -4.41 26.65
C LEU A 189 -3.33 -3.91 27.79
N LYS A 190 -4.44 -4.60 28.09
CA LYS A 190 -5.31 -4.24 29.23
C LYS A 190 -4.55 -4.33 30.56
N LEU A 191 -3.77 -5.39 30.76
CA LEU A 191 -2.94 -5.54 31.96
C LEU A 191 -1.88 -4.44 32.06
N LEU A 192 -1.17 -4.17 30.96
CA LEU A 192 -0.18 -3.10 30.93
C LEU A 192 -0.80 -1.74 31.24
N LEU A 193 -1.91 -1.39 30.59
CA LEU A 193 -2.61 -0.13 30.84
C LEU A 193 -3.09 -0.03 32.30
N SER A 194 -3.60 -1.13 32.88
CA SER A 194 -4.00 -1.16 34.29
C SER A 194 -2.80 -0.88 35.21
N LYS A 195 -1.67 -1.56 34.99
CA LYS A 195 -0.41 -1.35 35.74
C LYS A 195 0.04 0.11 35.63
N LEU A 196 0.17 0.63 34.41
CA LEU A 196 0.65 2.00 34.17
C LEU A 196 -0.27 3.04 34.80
N LYS A 197 -1.60 2.85 34.67
CA LYS A 197 -2.59 3.72 35.31
C LYS A 197 -2.45 3.75 36.82
N LEU A 198 -2.31 2.59 37.46
CA LEU A 198 -2.11 2.53 38.90
C LEU A 198 -0.85 3.29 39.33
N THR A 199 0.27 3.11 38.61
CA THR A 199 1.53 3.82 38.87
C THR A 199 1.40 5.34 38.78
N ILE A 200 0.57 5.86 37.86
CA ILE A 200 0.33 7.31 37.75
C ILE A 200 -0.61 7.85 38.84
N HIS A 201 -1.53 7.03 39.37
CA HIS A 201 -2.41 7.41 40.46
C HIS A 201 -1.74 7.35 41.85
N GLU A 202 -0.53 6.79 41.96
CA GLU A 202 0.30 6.86 43.16
C GLU A 202 0.77 8.30 43.46
N ARG A 203 1.17 8.55 44.71
CA ARG A 203 1.79 9.83 45.09
C ARG A 203 3.06 10.05 44.25
N ASP A 204 3.19 11.22 43.65
CA ASP A 204 4.25 11.58 42.68
C ASP A 204 4.24 10.78 41.36
N GLY A 205 3.17 10.03 41.06
CA GLY A 205 3.04 9.22 39.85
C GLY A 205 3.19 10.00 38.54
N MET A 206 2.80 11.27 38.51
CA MET A 206 2.96 12.14 37.34
C MET A 206 4.43 12.36 36.93
N GLN A 207 5.39 12.21 37.86
CA GLN A 207 6.81 12.28 37.51
C GLN A 207 7.27 11.06 36.70
N LYS A 208 6.60 9.92 36.86
CA LYS A 208 6.86 8.66 36.14
C LYS A 208 6.13 8.57 34.80
N LEU A 209 5.34 9.59 34.43
CA LEU A 209 4.59 9.61 33.17
C LEU A 209 5.48 9.39 31.93
N PRO A 210 6.67 10.02 31.79
CA PRO A 210 7.52 9.81 30.61
C PRO A 210 7.99 8.35 30.47
N GLU A 211 8.29 7.69 31.59
CA GLU A 211 8.68 6.27 31.63
C GLU A 211 7.50 5.39 31.23
N ALA A 212 6.31 5.67 31.75
CA ALA A 212 5.08 4.95 31.42
C ALA A 212 4.71 5.09 29.94
N VAL A 213 4.85 6.29 29.36
CA VAL A 213 4.65 6.55 27.93
C VAL A 213 5.65 5.75 27.09
N THR A 214 6.92 5.73 27.52
CA THR A 214 7.98 4.97 26.84
C THR A 214 7.70 3.46 26.91
N GLU A 215 7.31 2.92 28.06
CA GLU A 215 6.94 1.51 28.24
C GLU A 215 5.74 1.14 27.35
N LEU A 216 4.71 1.99 27.31
CA LEU A 216 3.55 1.80 26.46
C LEU A 216 3.92 1.80 24.97
N ARG A 217 4.69 2.79 24.52
CA ARG A 217 5.12 2.90 23.12
C ARG A 217 6.00 1.71 22.70
N LYS A 218 6.92 1.27 23.57
CA LYS A 218 7.73 0.06 23.35
C LYS A 218 6.86 -1.18 23.18
N PHE A 219 5.81 -1.32 24.00
CA PHE A 219 4.84 -2.41 23.88
C PHE A 219 4.11 -2.35 22.52
N PHE A 220 3.71 -1.15 22.08
CA PHE A 220 3.08 -0.93 20.78
C PHE A 220 3.95 -1.38 19.61
N ILE A 221 5.22 -0.98 19.61
CA ILE A 221 6.19 -1.37 18.58
C ILE A 221 6.43 -2.88 18.58
N ALA A 222 6.52 -3.49 19.77
CA ALA A 222 6.78 -4.93 19.89
C ALA A 222 5.63 -5.82 19.40
N HIS A 223 4.38 -5.39 19.57
CA HIS A 223 3.20 -6.18 19.23
C HIS A 223 2.39 -5.59 18.06
N ILE A 224 3.02 -4.78 17.21
CA ILE A 224 2.34 -3.99 16.16
C ILE A 224 1.41 -4.83 15.27
N ASN A 225 1.84 -6.05 14.91
CA ASN A 225 1.08 -6.95 14.05
C ASN A 225 -0.23 -7.45 14.66
N ALA A 226 -0.35 -7.44 15.99
CA ALA A 226 -1.55 -7.89 16.71
C ALA A 226 -2.48 -6.72 17.10
N MET A 227 -2.09 -5.48 16.81
CA MET A 227 -2.73 -4.27 17.34
C MET A 227 -3.14 -3.26 16.26
N ASP A 228 -3.45 -3.74 15.05
CA ASP A 228 -3.83 -2.86 13.93
C ASP A 228 -5.03 -1.96 14.27
N GLY A 229 -6.04 -2.51 14.96
CA GLY A 229 -7.23 -1.76 15.38
C GLY A 229 -6.92 -0.67 16.43
N GLU A 230 -6.00 -0.94 17.35
CA GLU A 230 -5.53 0.00 18.36
C GLU A 230 -4.64 1.09 17.72
N CYS A 231 -3.74 0.70 16.81
CA CYS A 231 -2.90 1.64 16.06
C CYS A 231 -3.75 2.59 15.22
N THR A 232 -4.79 2.08 14.58
CA THR A 232 -5.78 2.87 13.82
C THR A 232 -6.47 3.92 14.70
N GLN A 233 -6.85 3.55 15.93
CA GLN A 233 -7.46 4.48 16.89
C GLN A 233 -6.50 5.59 17.32
N ILE A 234 -5.24 5.25 17.60
CA ILE A 234 -4.21 6.18 18.07
C ILE A 234 -3.77 7.14 16.97
N CYS A 235 -3.50 6.64 15.77
CA CYS A 235 -3.05 7.46 14.65
C CYS A 235 -4.16 8.33 14.05
N GLY A 236 -5.41 8.12 14.48
CA GLY A 236 -6.58 8.81 13.95
C GLY A 236 -6.86 8.44 12.50
N PHE A 237 -6.46 7.24 12.08
CA PHE A 237 -6.84 6.71 10.78
C PHE A 237 -8.34 6.49 10.81
N SER A 238 -9.10 7.28 10.06
CA SER A 238 -10.50 6.97 9.87
C SER A 238 -10.57 5.76 8.94
N PRO A 239 -11.05 4.58 9.37
CA PRO A 239 -11.26 3.47 8.46
C PRO A 239 -12.23 3.86 7.32
N LYS A 240 -13.00 4.93 7.48
CA LYS A 240 -13.88 5.48 6.43
C LYS A 240 -13.11 6.11 5.26
N LYS A 241 -11.86 6.56 5.43
CA LYS A 241 -11.05 7.14 4.35
C LYS A 241 -10.21 6.09 3.65
N GLN A 242 -9.51 5.21 4.36
CA GLN A 242 -8.79 4.10 3.71
C GLN A 242 -9.74 3.10 3.04
N LEU A 243 -10.87 2.71 3.65
CA LEU A 243 -11.89 1.95 2.92
C LEU A 243 -12.52 2.77 1.79
N ALA A 244 -12.52 4.11 1.81
CA ALA A 244 -13.01 4.91 0.69
C ALA A 244 -11.97 5.09 -0.42
N GLU A 245 -10.67 5.11 -0.11
CA GLU A 245 -9.56 5.15 -1.06
C GLU A 245 -9.32 3.77 -1.68
N GLU A 246 -9.30 2.70 -0.88
CA GLU A 246 -9.29 1.31 -1.34
C GLU A 246 -10.58 0.97 -2.08
N ARG A 247 -11.76 1.46 -1.65
CA ARG A 247 -12.97 1.39 -2.47
C ARG A 247 -12.96 2.37 -3.65
N ARG A 248 -12.12 3.40 -3.72
CA ARG A 248 -12.00 4.24 -4.93
C ARG A 248 -11.06 3.59 -5.95
N ASN A 249 -10.03 2.90 -5.48
CA ASN A 249 -9.07 2.20 -6.31
C ASN A 249 -9.56 0.78 -6.69
N ALA A 250 -10.45 0.16 -5.90
CA ALA A 250 -11.10 -1.12 -6.20
C ALA A 250 -12.58 -0.99 -6.63
N ALA A 251 -13.23 0.18 -6.49
CA ALA A 251 -14.47 0.43 -7.23
C ALA A 251 -14.12 0.88 -8.65
N THR A 252 -13.95 -0.13 -9.48
CA THR A 252 -14.84 -0.19 -10.65
C THR A 252 -16.24 0.18 -10.14
N LYS A 253 -16.68 1.42 -10.40
CA LYS A 253 -18.05 1.85 -10.12
C LYS A 253 -18.93 0.69 -10.56
N LEU A 254 -19.72 0.09 -9.66
CA LEU A 254 -20.72 -0.88 -10.07
C LEU A 254 -21.73 -0.09 -10.90
N VAL A 255 -21.47 -0.02 -12.20
CA VAL A 255 -22.31 0.69 -13.14
C VAL A 255 -23.42 -0.27 -13.51
N LEU A 256 -24.65 0.20 -13.45
CA LEU A 256 -25.76 -0.52 -14.05
C LEU A 256 -25.61 -0.41 -15.57
N PRO A 257 -25.46 -1.51 -16.32
CA PRO A 257 -25.27 -1.44 -17.77
C PRO A 257 -26.38 -0.63 -18.45
N ALA A 258 -26.00 0.16 -19.47
CA ALA A 258 -26.97 0.85 -20.31
C ALA A 258 -27.90 -0.17 -21.01
N LEU A 259 -29.11 0.25 -21.39
CA LEU A 259 -30.10 -0.63 -22.06
C LEU A 259 -29.55 -1.27 -23.34
N LYS A 260 -28.66 -0.57 -24.05
CA LYS A 260 -28.02 -1.04 -25.29
C LYS A 260 -26.92 -2.09 -25.05
N ASN A 261 -26.56 -2.36 -23.80
CA ASN A 261 -25.49 -3.32 -23.50
C ASN A 261 -25.96 -4.76 -23.81
N SER A 262 -25.14 -5.50 -24.55
CA SER A 262 -25.41 -6.88 -24.97
C SER A 262 -25.54 -7.86 -23.80
N ILE A 263 -25.07 -7.51 -22.61
CA ILE A 263 -25.19 -8.33 -21.40
C ILE A 263 -26.66 -8.63 -21.05
N TRP A 264 -27.56 -7.66 -21.23
CA TRP A 264 -28.99 -7.85 -20.97
C TRP A 264 -29.61 -8.87 -21.91
N LEU A 265 -29.22 -8.83 -23.18
CA LEU A 265 -29.62 -9.82 -24.17
C LEU A 265 -29.04 -11.19 -23.82
N LYS A 266 -27.75 -11.28 -23.51
CA LYS A 266 -27.07 -12.54 -23.16
C LYS A 266 -27.70 -13.21 -21.92
N LEU A 267 -28.17 -12.42 -20.93
CA LEU A 267 -28.89 -12.90 -19.75
C LEU A 267 -30.30 -13.44 -20.08
N LEU A 268 -31.04 -12.76 -20.96
CA LEU A 268 -32.38 -13.16 -21.39
C LEU A 268 -32.37 -14.31 -22.42
N THR A 269 -31.31 -14.47 -23.20
CA THR A 269 -31.15 -15.63 -24.10
C THR A 269 -30.57 -16.85 -23.37
N GLY A 270 -30.23 -16.74 -22.09
CA GLY A 270 -29.62 -17.83 -21.31
C GLY A 270 -28.17 -18.15 -21.69
N LYS A 271 -27.51 -17.30 -22.48
CA LYS A 271 -26.09 -17.46 -22.85
C LYS A 271 -25.17 -17.18 -21.66
N ILE A 272 -25.65 -16.39 -20.71
CA ILE A 272 -24.99 -16.11 -19.44
C ILE A 272 -25.96 -16.49 -18.33
N ASP A 273 -25.46 -17.29 -17.38
CA ASP A 273 -26.15 -17.58 -16.14
C ASP A 273 -25.41 -16.93 -14.97
N LEU A 274 -26.14 -16.20 -14.15
CA LEU A 274 -25.59 -15.50 -12.99
C LEU A 274 -25.45 -16.42 -11.77
N LYS A 275 -26.04 -17.63 -11.81
CA LYS A 275 -26.09 -18.56 -10.66
C LYS A 275 -26.44 -17.85 -9.35
N SER A 276 -27.41 -16.94 -9.44
CA SER A 276 -27.80 -16.06 -8.34
C SER A 276 -28.42 -16.87 -7.20
N SER A 277 -28.04 -16.59 -5.96
CA SER A 277 -28.70 -17.12 -4.77
C SER A 277 -30.03 -16.41 -4.47
N ASN A 278 -30.30 -15.27 -5.13
CA ASN A 278 -31.52 -14.52 -4.97
C ASN A 278 -32.68 -15.13 -5.78
N MET A 279 -33.63 -15.74 -5.07
CA MET A 279 -34.82 -16.39 -5.65
C MET A 279 -35.70 -15.41 -6.44
N SER A 280 -35.87 -14.17 -5.97
CA SER A 280 -36.70 -13.17 -6.64
C SER A 280 -36.14 -12.78 -8.01
N LEU A 281 -34.81 -12.71 -8.15
CA LEU A 281 -34.17 -12.50 -9.45
C LEU A 281 -34.35 -13.72 -10.37
N ASN A 282 -34.17 -14.93 -9.86
CA ASN A 282 -34.28 -16.15 -10.67
C ASN A 282 -35.69 -16.33 -11.25
N LEU A 283 -36.73 -16.16 -10.42
CA LEU A 283 -38.12 -16.21 -10.89
C LEU A 283 -38.43 -15.12 -11.91
N PHE A 284 -37.92 -13.91 -11.68
CA PHE A 284 -38.09 -12.79 -12.60
C PHE A 284 -37.38 -13.01 -13.94
N LEU A 285 -36.16 -13.56 -13.92
CA LEU A 285 -35.43 -13.94 -15.13
C LEU A 285 -36.18 -15.01 -15.91
N VAL A 286 -36.65 -16.09 -15.27
CA VAL A 286 -37.44 -17.14 -15.94
C VAL A 286 -38.66 -16.55 -16.66
N ARG A 287 -39.41 -15.68 -15.98
CA ARG A 287 -40.57 -14.99 -16.56
C ARG A 287 -40.18 -14.10 -17.75
N LEU A 288 -39.10 -13.32 -17.62
CA LEU A 288 -38.65 -12.43 -18.69
C LEU A 288 -38.04 -13.19 -19.88
N ARG A 289 -37.37 -14.33 -19.67
CA ARG A 289 -36.88 -15.19 -20.76
C ARG A 289 -38.03 -15.72 -21.61
N HIS A 290 -39.08 -16.20 -20.97
CA HIS A 290 -40.29 -16.66 -21.64
C HIS A 290 -40.98 -15.51 -22.41
N ALA A 291 -41.15 -14.35 -21.76
CA ALA A 291 -41.70 -13.16 -22.41
C ALA A 291 -40.84 -12.66 -23.60
N PHE A 292 -39.51 -12.77 -23.50
CA PHE A 292 -38.59 -12.39 -24.58
C PHE A 292 -38.67 -13.36 -25.77
N GLN A 293 -38.85 -14.65 -25.52
CA GLN A 293 -38.99 -15.68 -26.57
C GLN A 293 -40.34 -15.58 -27.31
N GLN A 294 -41.43 -15.23 -26.60
CA GLN A 294 -42.76 -15.08 -27.19
C GLN A 294 -43.00 -13.72 -27.85
N ALA A 295 -42.10 -12.75 -27.64
CA ALA A 295 -42.19 -11.43 -28.27
C ALA A 295 -41.87 -11.50 -29.78
N ALA A 296 -42.90 -11.28 -30.60
CA ALA A 296 -42.79 -11.16 -32.06
C ALA A 296 -42.14 -9.83 -32.50
N ASP A 297 -42.43 -8.75 -31.77
CA ASP A 297 -42.00 -7.39 -32.15
C ASP A 297 -40.73 -6.92 -31.43
N ASN A 298 -39.91 -6.12 -32.12
CA ASN A 298 -38.72 -5.51 -31.53
C ASN A 298 -39.04 -4.55 -30.37
N GLN A 299 -40.23 -3.93 -30.36
CA GLN A 299 -40.66 -3.05 -29.28
C GLN A 299 -40.96 -3.82 -27.98
N SER A 300 -41.63 -4.97 -28.06
CA SER A 300 -41.93 -5.79 -26.88
C SER A 300 -40.67 -6.44 -26.28
N ARG A 301 -39.67 -6.75 -27.13
CA ARG A 301 -38.32 -7.16 -26.68
C ARG A 301 -37.59 -6.05 -25.91
N LEU A 302 -37.68 -4.79 -26.38
CA LEU A 302 -37.09 -3.65 -25.69
C LEU A 302 -37.76 -3.36 -24.34
N LEU A 303 -39.08 -3.53 -24.22
CA LEU A 303 -39.80 -3.38 -22.95
C LEU A 303 -39.38 -4.44 -21.92
N THR A 304 -39.16 -5.67 -22.38
CA THR A 304 -38.65 -6.77 -21.56
C THR A 304 -37.24 -6.47 -21.02
N LEU A 305 -36.35 -5.93 -21.87
CA LEU A 305 -35.01 -5.48 -21.47
C LEU A 305 -35.07 -4.31 -20.47
N ASN A 306 -35.96 -3.35 -20.68
CA ASN A 306 -36.13 -2.22 -19.77
C ASN A 306 -36.65 -2.66 -18.40
N SER A 307 -37.58 -3.61 -18.38
CA SER A 307 -38.09 -4.23 -17.16
C SER A 307 -37.00 -4.93 -16.37
N LEU A 308 -36.07 -5.61 -17.04
CA LEU A 308 -34.88 -6.21 -16.40
C LEU A 308 -33.99 -5.16 -15.74
N ARG A 309 -33.66 -4.09 -16.46
CA ARG A 309 -32.81 -3.01 -15.95
C ARG A 309 -33.46 -2.28 -14.77
N GLU A 310 -34.74 -1.95 -14.86
CA GLU A 310 -35.47 -1.28 -13.79
C GLU A 310 -35.60 -2.16 -12.53
N PHE A 311 -35.69 -3.49 -12.69
CA PHE A 311 -35.65 -4.41 -11.56
C PHE A 311 -34.31 -4.37 -10.82
N PHE A 312 -33.19 -4.38 -11.55
CA PHE A 312 -31.86 -4.22 -10.95
C PHE A 312 -31.67 -2.84 -10.30
N LYS A 313 -32.23 -1.78 -10.89
CA LYS A 313 -32.20 -0.42 -10.33
C LYS A 313 -32.97 -0.33 -9.02
N LYS A 314 -34.17 -0.92 -8.94
CA LYS A 314 -35.01 -0.92 -7.73
C LYS A 314 -34.45 -1.80 -6.62
N ASN A 315 -33.80 -2.92 -6.97
CA ASN A 315 -33.29 -3.91 -6.02
C ASN A 315 -31.76 -3.88 -5.85
N ALA A 316 -31.09 -2.78 -6.21
CA ALA A 316 -29.63 -2.69 -6.28
C ALA A 316 -28.90 -3.06 -4.98
N ARG A 317 -29.52 -2.81 -3.80
CA ARG A 317 -28.93 -3.16 -2.50
C ARG A 317 -28.90 -4.66 -2.25
N ALA A 318 -29.97 -5.37 -2.62
CA ALA A 318 -30.10 -6.82 -2.46
C ALA A 318 -29.36 -7.59 -3.57
N LEU A 319 -29.22 -6.98 -4.75
CA LEU A 319 -28.58 -7.58 -5.93
C LEU A 319 -27.11 -7.15 -6.12
N LYS A 320 -26.46 -6.71 -5.04
CA LYS A 320 -25.06 -6.29 -5.07
C LYS A 320 -24.11 -7.39 -5.56
N PRO A 321 -24.19 -8.66 -5.11
CA PRO A 321 -23.29 -9.70 -5.60
C PRO A 321 -23.51 -9.99 -7.10
N GLU A 322 -24.74 -9.92 -7.59
CA GLU A 322 -25.09 -10.13 -9.00
C GLU A 322 -24.64 -8.94 -9.86
N LEU A 323 -24.74 -7.71 -9.36
CA LEU A 323 -24.21 -6.51 -10.03
C LEU A 323 -22.67 -6.55 -10.15
N VAL A 324 -21.98 -7.12 -9.16
CA VAL A 324 -20.53 -7.37 -9.23
C VAL A 324 -20.22 -8.37 -10.34
N LEU A 325 -20.99 -9.46 -10.46
CA LEU A 325 -20.82 -10.43 -11.53
C LEU A 325 -21.11 -9.83 -12.90
N ILE A 326 -22.19 -9.05 -13.04
CA ILE A 326 -22.53 -8.34 -14.28
C ILE A 326 -21.40 -7.37 -14.68
N ASN A 327 -20.87 -6.59 -13.74
CA ASN A 327 -19.75 -5.68 -14.03
C ASN A 327 -18.46 -6.44 -14.37
N LYS A 328 -18.19 -7.58 -13.71
CA LYS A 328 -17.09 -8.47 -14.10
C LYS A 328 -17.26 -9.03 -15.50
N LEU A 329 -18.49 -9.34 -15.93
CA LEU A 329 -18.79 -9.82 -17.28
C LEU A 329 -18.80 -8.71 -18.33
N MET A 330 -19.08 -7.46 -17.94
CA MET A 330 -18.97 -6.28 -18.80
C MET A 330 -17.51 -5.85 -19.02
N ASN A 331 -16.70 -5.93 -17.96
CA ASN A 331 -15.29 -5.52 -17.97
C ASN A 331 -14.36 -6.68 -18.25
N ALA A 332 -14.86 -7.93 -18.24
CA ALA A 332 -14.19 -9.01 -18.93
C ALA A 332 -14.00 -8.49 -20.36
N PRO A 333 -12.76 -8.43 -20.89
CA PRO A 333 -12.61 -8.23 -22.30
C PRO A 333 -13.53 -9.27 -22.92
N GLU A 334 -14.53 -8.83 -23.71
CA GLU A 334 -15.23 -9.76 -24.59
C GLU A 334 -14.11 -10.61 -25.17
N GLU A 335 -14.22 -11.93 -25.07
CA GLU A 335 -13.30 -12.80 -25.77
C GLU A 335 -13.27 -12.24 -27.17
N ALA A 336 -12.22 -11.47 -27.47
CA ALA A 336 -11.87 -11.11 -28.81
C ALA A 336 -11.46 -12.48 -29.29
N GLN A 337 -12.45 -13.23 -29.76
CA GLN A 337 -12.28 -14.23 -30.78
C GLN A 337 -11.68 -13.44 -31.92
N PHE A 338 -10.38 -13.17 -31.81
CA PHE A 338 -9.55 -12.85 -32.94
C PHE A 338 -9.81 -14.01 -33.87
N THR A 339 -10.55 -13.74 -34.93
CA THR A 339 -10.83 -14.72 -35.97
C THR A 339 -9.49 -15.04 -36.59
N LEU A 340 -8.85 -16.10 -36.11
CA LEU A 340 -7.58 -16.57 -36.65
C LEU A 340 -7.79 -16.88 -38.14
N PRO A 341 -6.81 -16.54 -38.99
CA PRO A 341 -6.84 -16.87 -40.41
C PRO A 341 -7.17 -18.35 -40.63
N ASN A 342 -7.87 -18.65 -41.72
CA ASN A 342 -8.25 -20.02 -42.07
C ASN A 342 -7.01 -20.93 -42.18
N GLU A 343 -7.17 -22.24 -41.99
CA GLU A 343 -6.07 -23.24 -41.96
C GLU A 343 -5.27 -23.27 -43.26
N GLN A 344 -5.87 -22.84 -44.37
CA GLN A 344 -5.25 -22.77 -45.69
C GLN A 344 -4.50 -21.46 -45.95
N HIS A 345 -4.53 -20.51 -45.02
CA HIS A 345 -3.91 -19.20 -45.21
C HIS A 345 -2.38 -19.33 -45.25
N ASP A 346 -1.75 -18.65 -46.21
CA ASP A 346 -0.31 -18.77 -46.47
C ASP A 346 0.59 -18.32 -45.31
N ILE A 347 0.05 -17.63 -44.30
CA ILE A 347 0.77 -17.26 -43.09
C ILE A 347 1.22 -18.51 -42.34
N TRP A 348 0.37 -19.54 -42.26
CA TRP A 348 0.73 -20.76 -41.56
C TRP A 348 1.89 -21.48 -42.25
N LYS A 349 1.94 -21.42 -43.59
CA LYS A 349 3.06 -21.93 -44.38
C LYS A 349 4.33 -21.09 -44.18
N ARG A 350 4.21 -19.75 -44.10
CA ARG A 350 5.34 -18.85 -43.82
C ARG A 350 5.92 -19.09 -42.42
N ILE A 351 5.05 -19.24 -41.42
CA ILE A 351 5.44 -19.62 -40.06
C ILE A 351 6.14 -20.97 -40.07
N LEU A 352 5.69 -21.95 -40.85
CA LEU A 352 6.36 -23.25 -40.92
C LEU A 352 7.73 -23.19 -41.62
N LYS A 353 7.95 -22.28 -42.58
CA LYS A 353 9.20 -22.20 -43.36
C LYS A 353 10.31 -21.35 -42.73
N ASP A 354 9.97 -20.35 -41.92
CA ASP A 354 10.95 -19.40 -41.39
C ASP A 354 10.99 -19.42 -39.85
N ASP A 355 12.15 -19.79 -39.30
CA ASP A 355 12.46 -19.86 -37.87
C ASP A 355 12.29 -18.52 -37.14
N SER A 356 12.38 -17.40 -37.86
CA SER A 356 12.41 -16.04 -37.31
C SER A 356 11.16 -15.21 -37.59
N PHE A 357 10.22 -15.72 -38.40
CA PHE A 357 9.07 -14.97 -38.88
C PHE A 357 8.15 -14.45 -37.75
N ILE A 358 8.03 -15.23 -36.67
CA ILE A 358 7.32 -14.84 -35.45
C ILE A 358 8.27 -15.10 -34.27
N PRO A 359 9.05 -14.09 -33.84
CA PRO A 359 9.91 -14.23 -32.68
C PRO A 359 9.02 -14.36 -31.44
N SER A 360 9.02 -15.56 -30.86
CA SER A 360 8.29 -15.83 -29.62
C SER A 360 9.27 -15.95 -28.45
N SER A 361 8.87 -15.49 -27.27
CA SER A 361 9.55 -15.83 -26.01
C SER A 361 9.02 -17.14 -25.41
N TYR A 362 7.93 -17.67 -25.96
CA TYR A 362 7.23 -18.84 -25.44
C TYR A 362 7.88 -20.16 -25.92
N MET A 363 8.56 -20.84 -25.00
CA MET A 363 9.34 -22.05 -25.31
C MET A 363 8.50 -23.18 -25.90
N ALA A 364 7.27 -23.38 -25.42
CA ALA A 364 6.38 -24.44 -25.92
C ALA A 364 5.97 -24.22 -27.39
N TYR A 365 5.82 -22.96 -27.82
CA TYR A 365 5.58 -22.63 -29.22
C TYR A 365 6.79 -22.95 -30.10
N LYS A 366 8.01 -22.62 -29.64
CA LYS A 366 9.25 -22.96 -30.36
C LYS A 366 9.44 -24.46 -30.53
N LEU A 367 9.17 -25.22 -29.46
CA LEU A 367 9.27 -26.69 -29.49
C LEU A 367 8.22 -27.30 -30.43
N LEU A 368 6.99 -26.77 -30.44
CA LEU A 368 5.95 -27.19 -31.37
C LEU A 368 6.37 -26.92 -32.83
N LEU A 369 6.84 -25.70 -33.13
CA LEU A 369 7.30 -25.35 -34.47
C LEU A 369 8.47 -26.23 -34.92
N SER A 370 9.46 -26.45 -34.04
CA SER A 370 10.59 -27.33 -34.32
C SER A 370 10.17 -28.76 -34.64
N ASN A 371 9.21 -29.31 -33.88
CA ASN A 371 8.67 -30.65 -34.11
C ASN A 371 7.83 -30.74 -35.39
N LEU A 372 6.98 -29.75 -35.67
CA LEU A 372 6.18 -29.73 -36.90
C LEU A 372 7.05 -29.55 -38.15
N ARG A 373 8.14 -28.77 -38.06
CA ARG A 373 9.12 -28.61 -39.12
C ARG A 373 9.91 -29.88 -39.38
N SER A 374 10.35 -30.59 -38.33
CA SER A 374 11.04 -31.86 -38.51
C SER A 374 10.14 -32.93 -39.14
N GLN A 375 8.85 -32.94 -38.78
CA GLN A 375 7.86 -33.81 -39.42
C GLN A 375 7.66 -33.48 -40.91
N LEU A 376 7.69 -32.19 -41.27
CA LEU A 376 7.59 -31.73 -42.66
C LEU A 376 8.85 -31.99 -43.49
N LEU A 377 10.02 -31.94 -42.86
CA LEU A 377 11.29 -32.31 -43.50
C LEU A 377 11.36 -33.81 -43.80
N MET A 378 10.76 -34.64 -42.94
CA MET A 378 10.75 -36.09 -43.10
C MET A 378 9.69 -36.59 -44.10
N ASN A 379 8.54 -35.92 -44.17
CA ASN A 379 7.45 -36.27 -45.09
C ASN A 379 6.86 -34.99 -45.73
N PRO A 380 7.30 -34.59 -46.94
CA PRO A 380 6.88 -33.36 -47.59
C PRO A 380 5.53 -33.51 -48.32
N ASP A 381 4.53 -34.10 -47.65
CA ASP A 381 3.20 -34.27 -48.20
C ASP A 381 2.33 -33.03 -47.94
N PRO A 382 1.53 -32.57 -48.93
CA PRO A 382 0.66 -31.39 -48.77
C PRO A 382 -0.41 -31.58 -47.69
N VAL A 383 -0.79 -32.83 -47.38
CA VAL A 383 -1.72 -33.17 -46.30
C VAL A 383 -1.08 -32.99 -44.92
N VAL A 384 0.22 -33.27 -44.80
CA VAL A 384 0.99 -33.11 -43.56
C VAL A 384 1.20 -31.63 -43.26
N GLU A 385 1.41 -30.81 -44.29
CA GLU A 385 1.51 -29.34 -44.16
C GLU A 385 0.21 -28.71 -43.66
N LEU A 386 -0.94 -29.15 -44.17
CA LEU A 386 -2.25 -28.67 -43.71
C LEU A 386 -2.51 -29.08 -42.25
N ASN A 387 -2.16 -30.31 -41.88
CA ASN A 387 -2.28 -30.78 -40.50
C ASN A 387 -1.34 -30.02 -39.54
N ALA A 388 -0.14 -29.68 -39.98
CA ALA A 388 0.78 -28.84 -39.21
C ALA A 388 0.22 -27.42 -39.02
N ALA A 389 -0.33 -26.81 -40.07
CA ALA A 389 -1.00 -25.51 -40.00
C ALA A 389 -2.19 -25.53 -39.03
N ARG A 390 -3.02 -26.59 -39.05
CA ARG A 390 -4.12 -26.79 -38.10
C ARG A 390 -3.62 -26.87 -36.66
N LYS A 391 -2.59 -27.68 -36.39
CA LYS A 391 -2.00 -27.81 -35.04
C LYS A 391 -1.45 -26.49 -34.51
N ILE A 392 -0.82 -25.67 -35.36
CA ILE A 392 -0.35 -24.32 -34.96
C ILE A 392 -1.54 -23.43 -34.62
N ARG A 393 -2.57 -23.42 -35.48
CA ARG A 393 -3.78 -22.62 -35.28
C ARG A 393 -4.49 -23.00 -33.98
N GLU A 394 -4.67 -24.29 -33.72
CA GLU A 394 -5.23 -24.81 -32.48
C GLU A 394 -4.38 -24.41 -31.28
N PHE A 395 -3.06 -24.53 -31.37
CA PHE A 395 -2.16 -24.17 -30.29
C PHE A 395 -2.23 -22.67 -29.94
N ILE A 396 -2.28 -21.80 -30.96
CA ILE A 396 -2.46 -20.36 -30.76
C ILE A 396 -3.85 -20.06 -30.22
N GLN A 397 -4.89 -20.76 -30.67
CA GLN A 397 -6.25 -20.62 -30.18
C GLN A 397 -6.40 -21.00 -28.71
N HIS A 398 -5.72 -22.05 -28.24
CA HIS A 398 -5.77 -22.46 -26.83
C HIS A 398 -4.93 -21.54 -25.93
N ASN A 399 -3.87 -20.94 -26.46
CA ASN A 399 -2.89 -20.17 -25.68
C ASN A 399 -2.92 -18.66 -25.96
N GLN A 400 -4.03 -18.13 -26.47
CA GLN A 400 -4.19 -16.71 -26.85
C GLN A 400 -3.84 -15.74 -25.72
N ARG A 401 -4.06 -16.13 -24.45
CA ARG A 401 -3.75 -15.30 -23.27
C ARG A 401 -2.26 -15.06 -23.07
N PHE A 402 -1.43 -16.04 -23.41
CA PHE A 402 0.01 -15.99 -23.17
C PHE A 402 0.80 -15.52 -24.41
N MET A 403 0.20 -15.66 -25.60
CA MET A 403 0.83 -15.34 -26.89
C MET A 403 0.22 -14.10 -27.56
N GLN A 404 0.02 -13.02 -26.80
CA GLN A 404 -0.63 -11.81 -27.34
C GLN A 404 0.23 -11.06 -28.37
N GLN A 405 1.56 -11.11 -28.24
CA GLN A 405 2.48 -10.44 -29.16
C GLN A 405 2.54 -11.19 -30.49
N GLU A 406 2.63 -12.51 -30.42
CA GLU A 406 2.64 -13.42 -31.56
C GLU A 406 1.31 -13.37 -32.31
N LEU A 407 0.19 -13.37 -31.58
CA LEU A 407 -1.14 -13.26 -32.19
C LEU A 407 -1.32 -11.93 -32.93
N ARG A 408 -0.81 -10.81 -32.39
CA ARG A 408 -0.80 -9.53 -33.10
C ARG A 408 0.02 -9.58 -34.39
N MET A 409 1.17 -10.27 -34.39
CA MET A 409 1.99 -10.44 -35.58
C MET A 409 1.34 -11.35 -36.62
N VAL A 410 0.69 -12.45 -36.20
CA VAL A 410 -0.10 -13.32 -37.10
C VAL A 410 -1.19 -12.53 -37.80
N LEU A 411 -1.93 -11.70 -37.05
CA LEU A 411 -3.01 -10.88 -37.60
C LEU A 411 -2.48 -9.75 -38.48
N HIS A 412 -1.43 -9.05 -38.06
CA HIS A 412 -0.84 -7.99 -38.87
C HIS A 412 -0.38 -8.52 -40.24
N ASN A 413 0.28 -9.67 -40.24
CA ASN A 413 0.75 -10.33 -41.45
C ASN A 413 -0.36 -11.08 -42.20
N SER A 414 -1.57 -11.23 -41.63
CA SER A 414 -2.73 -11.77 -42.35
C SER A 414 -3.46 -10.77 -43.20
N TYR A 415 -3.41 -9.50 -42.81
CA TYR A 415 -4.04 -8.42 -43.56
C TYR A 415 -3.08 -7.69 -44.51
N ALA A 416 -1.76 -7.96 -44.40
CA ALA A 416 -0.73 -7.38 -45.25
C ALA A 416 -0.38 -8.24 -46.48
N GLY A 417 -1.13 -9.32 -46.74
CA GLY A 417 -0.93 -10.28 -47.82
C GLY A 417 -1.98 -10.18 -48.90
#